data_AF-A0A657BAP7-F1
#
_entry.id   AF-A0A657BAP7-F1
#
_cell.length_a   1.000
_cell.length_b   1.000
_cell.length_c   1.000
_cell.angle_alpha   90.00
_cell.angle_beta   90.00
_cell.angle_gamma   90.00
#
_symmetry.space_group_name_H-M   'P 1'
#
loop_
_entity.id
_entity.type
_entity.pdbx_description
1 polymer ?
#
loop_
_entity_poly.entity_id
_entity_poly.type
_entity_poly.pdbx_seq_one_letter_code
_entity_poly.pdbx_strand_id
1 'polypeptide(L)'
;MAHKDNETPISDSANEQAHQLSDKIKESARQIWLAGLGAYNKAEEDTGKIFEKLVKEGEELESATRGAVEKRFKAVEGKVEGVRGKASNTFGKLESVFDERVSDALERLGIPNKKTLEALEARIEALEKELKKKK
;
A
#
# COMPACT_ATOMS: atom_id res chain seq x y z
N MET A 1 7.40 23.08 72.59
CA MET A 1 6.19 22.33 72.22
C MET A 1 5.60 23.01 70.99
N ALA A 2 6.00 22.68 69.77
CA ALA A 2 5.70 21.47 68.99
C ALA A 2 4.45 21.67 68.12
N HIS A 3 4.73 21.83 66.81
CA HIS A 3 3.99 21.40 65.61
C HIS A 3 2.46 21.58 65.56
N LYS A 4 1.92 22.07 64.43
CA LYS A 4 1.66 21.23 63.25
C LYS A 4 0.95 21.99 62.10
N ASP A 5 1.64 22.05 60.96
CA ASP A 5 1.20 21.87 59.57
C ASP A 5 -0.07 22.58 59.07
N ASN A 6 0.17 23.60 58.24
CA ASN A 6 -0.78 24.21 57.31
C ASN A 6 -0.79 23.38 56.01
N GLU A 7 -1.76 22.47 55.85
CA GLU A 7 -1.97 21.69 54.62
C GLU A 7 -3.23 22.15 53.86
N THR A 8 -3.09 22.16 52.54
CA THR A 8 -3.85 22.83 51.46
C THR A 8 -5.28 22.32 51.19
N PRO A 9 -6.27 23.19 50.87
CA PRO A 9 -7.62 22.79 50.43
C PRO A 9 -7.80 22.70 48.89
N ILE A 10 -6.71 22.62 48.10
CA ILE A 10 -6.77 22.75 46.63
C ILE A 10 -6.92 21.37 45.92
N SER A 11 -6.71 20.24 46.60
CA SER A 11 -6.63 18.91 45.96
C SER A 11 -7.97 18.23 45.61
N ASP A 12 -9.03 18.44 46.39
CA ASP A 12 -10.28 17.66 46.23
C ASP A 12 -11.11 18.14 45.03
N SER A 13 -11.21 19.45 44.81
CA SER A 13 -11.95 20.03 43.69
C SER A 13 -11.29 19.74 42.33
N ALA A 14 -9.96 19.65 42.28
CA ALA A 14 -9.24 19.26 41.08
C ALA A 14 -9.46 17.77 40.73
N ASN A 15 -9.55 16.91 41.75
CA ASN A 15 -9.77 15.47 41.55
C ASN A 15 -11.20 15.16 41.06
N GLU A 16 -12.22 15.85 41.59
CA GLU A 16 -13.61 15.72 41.11
C GLU A 16 -13.78 16.18 39.66
N GLN A 17 -13.12 17.29 39.27
CA GLN A 17 -13.13 17.78 37.90
C GLN A 17 -12.42 16.82 36.93
N ALA A 18 -11.32 16.20 37.36
CA ALA A 18 -10.60 15.20 36.58
C ALA A 18 -11.44 13.93 36.35
N HIS A 19 -12.18 13.48 37.37
CA HIS A 19 -13.11 12.35 37.25
C HIS A 19 -14.25 12.66 36.26
N GLN A 20 -14.89 13.82 36.38
CA GLN A 20 -15.94 14.23 35.44
C GLN A 20 -15.45 14.36 33.99
N LEU A 21 -14.20 14.80 33.80
CA LEU A 21 -13.59 14.87 32.46
C LEU A 21 -13.27 13.46 31.93
N SER A 22 -12.76 12.56 32.78
CA SER A 22 -12.50 11.17 32.40
C SER A 22 -13.77 10.43 31.99
N ASP A 23 -14.89 10.69 32.66
CA ASP A 23 -16.17 10.01 32.35
C ASP A 23 -16.77 10.53 31.04
N LYS A 24 -16.66 11.83 30.76
CA LYS A 24 -17.05 12.40 29.46
C LYS A 24 -16.21 11.83 28.31
N ILE A 25 -14.91 11.67 28.51
CA ILE A 25 -14.01 11.08 27.49
C ILE A 25 -14.38 9.61 27.22
N LYS A 26 -14.66 8.83 28.27
CA LYS A 26 -15.11 7.42 28.11
C LYS A 26 -16.42 7.32 27.35
N GLU A 27 -17.38 8.19 27.65
CA GLU A 27 -18.67 8.22 26.95
C GLU A 27 -18.50 8.61 25.47
N SER A 28 -17.68 9.62 25.17
CA SER A 28 -17.36 9.98 23.78
C SER A 28 -16.64 8.86 23.03
N ALA A 29 -15.68 8.19 23.66
CA ALA A 29 -14.98 7.05 23.07
C ALA A 29 -15.95 5.89 22.77
N ARG A 30 -16.89 5.62 23.67
CA ARG A 30 -17.95 4.63 23.48
C ARG A 30 -18.87 5.00 22.31
N GLN A 31 -19.25 6.25 22.17
CA GLN A 31 -20.08 6.73 21.06
C GLN A 31 -19.36 6.61 19.72
N ILE A 32 -18.09 7.00 19.64
CA ILE A 32 -17.27 6.84 18.43
C ILE A 32 -17.16 5.35 18.06
N TRP A 33 -16.93 4.48 19.05
CA TRP A 33 -16.85 3.04 18.83
C TRP A 33 -18.16 2.45 18.32
N LEU A 34 -19.29 2.80 18.93
CA LEU A 34 -20.62 2.36 18.49
C LEU A 34 -20.99 2.90 17.11
N ALA A 35 -20.63 4.14 16.79
CA ALA A 35 -20.80 4.72 15.46
C ALA A 35 -19.93 3.99 14.42
N GLY A 36 -18.70 3.62 14.77
CA GLY A 36 -17.82 2.81 13.93
C GLY A 36 -18.40 1.42 13.66
N LEU A 37 -18.91 0.73 14.69
CA LEU A 37 -19.58 -0.57 14.57
C LEU A 37 -20.88 -0.49 13.76
N GLY A 38 -21.68 0.58 13.94
CA GLY A 38 -22.89 0.81 13.17
C GLY A 38 -22.60 1.06 11.68
N ALA A 39 -21.56 1.84 11.36
CA ALA A 39 -21.13 2.10 10.00
C ALA A 39 -20.54 0.84 9.32
N TYR A 40 -19.78 0.03 10.06
CA TYR A 40 -19.27 -1.26 9.56
C TYR A 40 -20.40 -2.23 9.23
N ASN A 41 -21.36 -2.42 10.15
CA ASN A 41 -22.53 -3.26 9.89
C ASN A 41 -23.38 -2.71 8.73
N LYS A 42 -23.53 -1.39 8.61
CA LYS A 42 -24.25 -0.75 7.51
C LYS A 42 -23.54 -0.96 6.17
N ALA A 43 -22.21 -0.96 6.16
CA ALA A 43 -21.41 -1.27 4.98
C ALA A 43 -21.55 -2.74 4.56
N GLU A 44 -21.55 -3.69 5.52
CA GLU A 44 -21.83 -5.11 5.22
C GLU A 44 -23.26 -5.34 4.70
N GLU A 45 -24.27 -4.70 5.29
CA GLU A 45 -25.68 -4.89 4.92
C GLU A 45 -26.03 -4.31 3.53
N ASP A 46 -25.41 -3.19 3.14
CA ASP A 46 -25.68 -2.52 1.86
C ASP A 46 -24.68 -2.91 0.73
N THR A 47 -23.79 -3.87 0.95
CA THR A 47 -22.74 -4.26 -0.03
C THR A 47 -23.35 -4.69 -1.37
N GLY A 48 -24.45 -5.43 -1.39
CA GLY A 48 -25.08 -5.90 -2.63
C GLY A 48 -25.66 -4.77 -3.49
N LYS A 49 -26.37 -3.80 -2.88
CA LYS A 49 -26.99 -2.68 -3.61
C LYS A 49 -25.96 -1.67 -4.10
N ILE A 50 -24.90 -1.44 -3.33
CA ILE A 50 -23.80 -0.57 -3.74
C ILE A 50 -22.99 -1.24 -4.85
N PHE A 51 -22.74 -2.55 -4.75
CA PHE A 51 -22.10 -3.31 -5.81
C PHE A 51 -22.93 -3.29 -7.10
N GLU A 52 -24.23 -3.59 -7.05
CA GLU A 52 -25.13 -3.51 -8.22
C GLU A 52 -25.13 -2.11 -8.84
N LYS A 53 -25.14 -1.06 -8.02
CA LYS A 53 -25.06 0.33 -8.48
C LYS A 53 -23.71 0.62 -9.16
N LEU A 54 -22.60 0.20 -8.55
CA LEU A 54 -21.25 0.36 -9.11
C LEU A 54 -21.05 -0.46 -10.38
N VAL A 55 -21.62 -1.67 -10.47
CA VAL A 55 -21.60 -2.50 -11.67
C VAL A 55 -22.36 -1.82 -12.79
N LYS A 56 -23.56 -1.30 -12.51
CA LYS A 56 -24.36 -0.58 -13.51
C LYS A 56 -23.68 0.71 -13.98
N GLU A 57 -23.09 1.48 -13.06
CA GLU A 57 -22.28 2.66 -13.41
C GLU A 57 -21.03 2.25 -14.24
N GLY A 58 -20.43 1.10 -13.93
CA GLY A 58 -19.32 0.52 -14.68
C GLY A 58 -19.73 0.07 -16.10
N GLU A 59 -20.88 -0.57 -16.26
CA GLU A 59 -21.44 -0.97 -17.56
C GLU A 59 -21.81 0.24 -18.42
N GLU A 60 -22.42 1.27 -17.84
CA GLU A 60 -22.72 2.53 -18.53
C GLU A 60 -21.43 3.25 -18.95
N LEU A 61 -20.42 3.29 -18.08
CA LEU A 61 -19.11 3.85 -18.39
C LEU A 61 -18.36 3.03 -19.44
N GLU A 62 -18.40 1.70 -19.38
CA GLU A 62 -17.81 0.81 -20.39
C GLU A 62 -18.50 1.03 -21.73
N SER A 63 -19.84 1.07 -21.79
CA SER A 63 -20.59 1.32 -23.03
C SER A 63 -20.26 2.68 -23.64
N ALA A 64 -20.25 3.74 -22.82
CA ALA A 64 -19.88 5.08 -23.25
C ALA A 64 -18.42 5.16 -23.70
N THR A 65 -17.50 4.49 -22.99
CA THR A 65 -16.08 4.46 -23.32
C THR A 65 -15.81 3.61 -24.54
N ARG A 66 -16.45 2.44 -24.70
CA ARG A 66 -16.34 1.55 -25.87
C ARG A 66 -16.83 2.25 -27.12
N GLY A 67 -17.94 3.00 -27.06
CA GLY A 67 -18.41 3.83 -28.17
C GLY A 67 -17.46 5.00 -28.53
N ALA A 68 -16.78 5.58 -27.54
CA ALA A 68 -15.76 6.60 -27.77
C ALA A 68 -14.44 6.00 -28.28
N VAL A 69 -14.08 4.81 -27.80
CA VAL A 69 -12.87 4.05 -28.12
C VAL A 69 -12.99 3.43 -29.52
N GLU A 70 -14.14 2.92 -29.96
CA GLU A 70 -14.33 2.47 -31.35
C GLU A 70 -14.15 3.61 -32.37
N LYS A 71 -14.63 4.81 -32.04
CA LYS A 71 -14.42 6.02 -32.86
C LYS A 71 -12.96 6.49 -32.84
N ARG A 72 -12.25 6.28 -31.72
CA ARG A 72 -10.82 6.63 -31.57
C ARG A 72 -9.91 5.56 -32.20
N PHE A 73 -10.22 4.27 -32.10
CA PHE A 73 -9.44 3.18 -32.69
C PHE A 73 -9.44 3.28 -34.22
N LYS A 74 -10.59 3.55 -34.86
CA LYS A 74 -10.62 3.82 -36.32
C LYS A 74 -9.78 5.04 -36.73
N ALA A 75 -9.60 6.03 -35.85
CA ALA A 75 -8.75 7.20 -36.11
C ALA A 75 -7.27 6.99 -35.74
N VAL A 76 -6.96 5.96 -34.94
CA VAL A 76 -5.63 5.66 -34.40
C VAL A 76 -4.96 4.50 -35.14
N GLU A 77 -5.71 3.58 -35.74
CA GLU A 77 -5.17 2.51 -36.59
C GLU A 77 -4.36 3.08 -37.77
N GLY A 78 -4.77 4.22 -38.33
CA GLY A 78 -3.99 4.97 -39.33
C GLY A 78 -2.77 5.76 -38.79
N LYS A 79 -2.55 5.79 -37.47
CA LYS A 79 -1.49 6.60 -36.81
C LYS A 79 -0.50 5.77 -35.97
N VAL A 80 -0.81 4.51 -35.66
CA VAL A 80 0.04 3.62 -34.82
C VAL A 80 1.24 3.06 -35.59
N GLU A 81 1.18 2.98 -36.93
CA GLU A 81 2.30 2.51 -37.74
C GLU A 81 3.53 3.44 -37.64
N GLY A 82 3.31 4.74 -37.34
CA GLY A 82 4.39 5.74 -37.21
C GLY A 82 5.04 5.87 -35.83
N VAL A 83 4.50 5.25 -34.76
CA VAL A 83 4.98 5.46 -33.37
C VAL A 83 5.60 4.23 -32.69
N ARG A 84 5.45 3.04 -33.28
CA ARG A 84 6.08 1.81 -32.79
C ARG A 84 7.62 1.92 -32.73
N GLY A 85 8.23 2.72 -33.60
CA GLY A 85 9.69 2.94 -33.64
C GLY A 85 10.25 3.85 -32.53
N LYS A 86 9.44 4.69 -31.87
CA LYS A 86 9.93 5.64 -30.84
C LYS A 86 9.50 5.29 -29.41
N ALA A 87 8.43 4.53 -29.23
CA ALA A 87 7.95 4.13 -27.90
C ALA A 87 8.72 2.93 -27.29
N SER A 88 9.39 2.12 -28.11
CA SER A 88 10.22 0.99 -27.62
C SER A 88 11.33 1.46 -26.65
N ASN A 89 11.93 2.62 -26.94
CA ASN A 89 13.06 3.14 -26.17
C ASN A 89 12.67 3.66 -24.77
N THR A 90 11.43 4.11 -24.60
CA THR A 90 10.90 4.51 -23.29
C THR A 90 10.46 3.32 -22.47
N PHE A 91 9.93 2.28 -23.12
CA PHE A 91 9.50 1.06 -22.45
C PHE A 91 10.68 0.30 -21.83
N GLY A 92 11.82 0.21 -22.54
CA GLY A 92 13.04 -0.39 -21.99
C GLY A 92 13.62 0.32 -20.76
N LYS A 93 13.40 1.65 -20.61
CA LYS A 93 13.78 2.37 -19.38
C LYS A 93 12.89 2.00 -18.20
N LEU A 94 11.60 1.78 -18.44
CA LEU A 94 10.67 1.32 -17.40
C LEU A 94 10.99 -0.12 -16.98
N GLU A 95 11.34 -0.98 -17.93
CA GLU A 95 11.81 -2.35 -17.67
C GLU A 95 13.05 -2.34 -16.76
N SER A 96 14.04 -1.49 -17.06
CA SER A 96 15.25 -1.37 -16.21
C SER A 96 14.94 -0.91 -14.78
N VAL A 97 14.02 0.04 -14.59
CA VAL A 97 13.65 0.53 -13.25
C VAL A 97 12.83 -0.52 -12.49
N PHE A 98 11.96 -1.24 -13.20
CA PHE A 98 11.21 -2.34 -12.62
C PHE A 98 12.14 -3.46 -12.14
N ASP A 99 13.09 -3.88 -12.99
CA ASP A 99 14.08 -4.90 -12.66
C ASP A 99 14.94 -4.51 -11.45
N GLU A 100 15.32 -3.24 -11.35
CA GLU A 100 16.04 -2.71 -10.18
C GLU A 100 15.20 -2.82 -8.91
N ARG A 101 13.93 -2.38 -8.95
CA ARG A 101 13.03 -2.45 -7.79
C ARG A 101 12.70 -3.88 -7.36
N VAL A 102 12.52 -4.79 -8.32
CA VAL A 102 12.31 -6.21 -8.04
C VAL A 102 13.58 -6.83 -7.45
N SER A 103 14.75 -6.50 -8.00
CA SER A 103 16.03 -6.99 -7.48
C SER A 103 16.26 -6.53 -6.03
N ASP A 104 16.01 -5.26 -5.71
CA ASP A 104 16.12 -4.70 -4.35
C ASP A 104 15.18 -5.41 -3.36
N ALA A 105 13.95 -5.69 -3.78
CA ALA A 105 12.96 -6.38 -2.95
C ALA A 105 13.37 -7.83 -2.66
N LEU A 106 13.88 -8.54 -3.68
CA LEU A 106 14.38 -9.91 -3.54
C LEU A 106 15.62 -9.97 -2.62
N GLU A 107 16.55 -9.02 -2.76
CA GLU A 107 17.74 -8.94 -1.90
C GLU A 107 17.36 -8.69 -0.43
N ARG A 108 16.40 -7.80 -0.17
CA ARG A 108 15.85 -7.58 1.18
C ARG A 108 15.19 -8.80 1.80
N LEU A 109 14.64 -9.69 0.97
CA LEU A 109 14.06 -10.97 1.39
C LEU A 109 15.10 -12.10 1.48
N GLY A 110 16.38 -11.81 1.22
CA GLY A 110 17.45 -12.80 1.23
C GLY A 110 17.40 -13.77 0.05
N ILE A 111 16.64 -13.45 -1.00
CA ILE A 111 16.52 -14.28 -2.20
C ILE A 111 17.64 -13.89 -3.17
N PRO A 112 18.56 -14.81 -3.51
CA PRO A 112 19.63 -14.52 -4.47
C PRO A 112 19.06 -14.20 -5.85
N ASN A 113 19.56 -13.13 -6.47
CA ASN A 113 19.23 -12.78 -7.85
C ASN A 113 20.17 -13.48 -8.85
N LYS A 114 19.82 -13.42 -10.14
CA LYS A 114 20.57 -14.11 -11.22
C LYS A 114 22.05 -13.70 -11.28
N LYS A 115 22.38 -12.43 -11.04
CA LYS A 115 23.77 -11.94 -11.06
C LYS A 115 24.59 -12.57 -9.94
N THR A 116 23.99 -12.74 -8.76
CA THR A 116 24.64 -13.42 -7.62
C THR A 116 24.91 -14.90 -7.92
N LEU A 117 23.99 -15.56 -8.62
CA LEU A 117 24.17 -16.95 -9.05
C LEU A 117 25.32 -17.09 -10.05
N GLU A 118 25.34 -16.24 -11.08
CA GLU A 118 26.42 -16.22 -12.10
C GLU A 118 27.79 -15.92 -11.46
N ALA A 119 27.86 -14.99 -10.51
CA ALA A 119 29.09 -14.69 -9.78
C ALA A 119 29.58 -15.87 -8.92
N LEU A 120 28.65 -16.64 -8.35
CA LEU A 120 28.96 -17.84 -7.57
C LEU A 120 29.47 -18.97 -8.48
N GLU A 121 28.81 -19.20 -9.62
CA GLU A 121 29.25 -20.17 -10.63
C GLU A 121 30.67 -19.88 -11.11
N ALA A 122 30.98 -18.63 -11.44
CA ALA A 122 32.32 -18.22 -11.84
C ALA A 122 33.38 -18.47 -10.75
N ARG A 123 33.02 -18.23 -9.48
CA ARG A 123 33.89 -18.55 -8.34
C ARG A 123 34.14 -20.05 -8.20
N ILE A 124 33.10 -20.87 -8.37
CA ILE A 124 33.20 -22.33 -8.31
C ILE A 124 34.13 -22.81 -9.42
N GLU A 125 33.94 -22.36 -10.67
CA GLU A 125 34.82 -22.75 -11.78
C GLU A 125 36.29 -22.37 -11.53
N ALA A 126 36.55 -21.18 -10.98
CA ALA A 126 37.90 -20.74 -10.65
C ALA A 126 38.54 -21.64 -9.58
N LEU A 127 37.80 -21.96 -8.51
CA LEU A 127 38.26 -22.85 -7.44
C LEU A 127 38.48 -24.27 -7.95
N GLU A 128 37.62 -24.79 -8.82
CA GLU A 128 37.80 -26.10 -9.45
C GLU A 128 39.06 -26.16 -10.31
N LYS A 129 39.36 -25.09 -11.05
CA LYS A 129 40.60 -24.99 -11.83
C LYS A 129 41.84 -24.96 -10.94
N GLU A 130 41.80 -24.25 -9.82
CA GLU A 130 42.90 -24.24 -8.85
C GLU A 130 43.09 -25.60 -8.18
N LEU A 131 42.01 -26.28 -7.78
CA LEU A 131 42.07 -27.62 -7.21
C LEU A 131 42.60 -28.65 -8.21
N LYS A 132 42.22 -28.56 -9.49
CA LYS A 132 42.76 -29.41 -10.56
C LYS A 132 44.25 -29.16 -10.82
N LYS A 133 44.74 -27.92 -10.64
CA LYS A 133 46.17 -27.58 -10.75
C LYS A 133 47.00 -28.06 -9.55
N LYS A 134 46.36 -28.25 -8.40
CA LYS A 134 47.02 -28.62 -7.13
C LYS A 134 47.06 -30.14 -6.88
N LYS A 135 46.47 -30.92 -7.79
CA LYS A 135 46.50 -32.38 -7.83
C LYS A 135 47.50 -32.85 -8.89
#